data_AF-A0A101J6W8-F1
#
_entry.id   AF-A0A101J6W8-F1
#
_cell.length_a   1.000
_cell.length_b   1.000
_cell.length_c   1.000
_cell.angle_alpha   90.00
_cell.angle_beta   90.00
_cell.angle_gamma   90.00
#
_symmetry.space_group_name_H-M   'P 1'
#
loop_
_entity.id
_entity.type
_entity.pdbx_description
1 polymer ?
#
loop_
_entity_poly.entity_id
_entity_poly.type
_entity_poly.pdbx_seq_one_letter_code
_entity_poly.pdbx_strand_id
1 'polypeptide(L)' 'MPDADDPLICLCRRVRESAILAAADQGCRTLADVRDRTEANTGCGDCAADIEELLESVRTG' A
#
# COMPACT_ATOMS: atom_id res chain seq x y z
N MET A 1 14.16 16.41 9.80
CA MET A 1 13.37 15.51 10.66
C MET A 1 12.98 14.32 9.80
N PRO A 2 13.68 13.17 9.90
CA PRO A 2 13.59 12.09 8.92
C PRO A 2 12.62 10.98 9.37
N ASP A 3 11.38 11.33 9.70
CA ASP A 3 10.32 10.39 10.08
C ASP A 3 9.11 10.50 9.12
N ALA A 4 9.34 10.92 7.86
CA ALA A 4 8.30 11.38 6.94
C ALA A 4 8.08 10.51 5.68
N ASP A 5 8.77 9.38 5.54
CA ASP A 5 8.68 8.49 4.36
C ASP A 5 7.64 7.35 4.51
N ASP A 6 6.75 7.42 5.51
CA ASP A 6 5.69 6.42 5.72
C ASP A 6 4.30 7.08 5.75
N PRO A 7 3.84 7.63 4.60
CA PRO A 7 2.53 8.25 4.50
C PRO A 7 1.41 7.22 4.70
N LEU A 8 0.29 7.71 5.21
CA LEU A 8 -0.89 6.90 5.48
C LEU A 8 -1.72 6.80 4.20
N ILE A 9 -1.59 5.68 3.49
CA ILE A 9 -2.21 5.44 2.18
C ILE A 9 -3.71 5.17 2.31
N CYS A 10 -4.13 4.34 3.28
CA CYS A 10 -5.54 4.08 3.53
C CYS A 10 -5.97 4.69 4.86
N LEU A 11 -6.69 5.81 4.83
CA LEU A 11 -7.23 6.43 6.05
C LEU A 11 -8.25 5.53 6.77
N CYS A 12 -9.13 4.86 6.03
CA CYS A 12 -10.18 4.02 6.62
C CYS A 12 -9.62 2.88 7.46
N ARG A 13 -8.61 2.19 6.92
CA ARG A 13 -7.99 1.01 7.55
C ARG A 13 -6.68 1.35 8.27
N ARG A 14 -6.28 2.62 8.24
CA ARG A 14 -5.01 3.13 8.78
C ARG A 14 -3.80 2.36 8.27
N VAL A 15 -3.83 1.98 6.99
CA VAL A 15 -2.72 1.30 6.32
C VAL A 15 -1.75 2.34 5.79
N ARG A 16 -0.46 2.10 6.00
CA ARG A 16 0.62 2.99 5.58
C ARG A 16 1.41 2.39 4.43
N GLU A 17 2.21 3.22 3.78
CA GLU A 17 3.08 2.81 2.68
C GLU A 17 3.98 1.63 3.07
N SER A 18 4.63 1.68 4.22
CA SER A 18 5.49 0.59 4.73
C SER A 18 4.78 -0.77 4.80
N ALA A 19 3.47 -0.79 5.11
CA ALA A 19 2.70 -2.02 5.14
C ALA A 19 2.46 -2.59 3.73
N ILE A 20 2.28 -1.71 2.74
CA ILE A 20 2.17 -2.10 1.32
C ILE A 20 3.52 -2.59 0.82
N LEU A 21 4.62 -1.89 1.13
CA LEU A 21 5.98 -2.31 0.81
C LEU A 21 6.32 -3.68 1.42
N ALA A 22 5.98 -3.89 2.69
CA ALA A 22 6.17 -5.17 3.36
C ALA A 22 5.31 -6.30 2.77
N ALA A 23 4.12 -5.98 2.24
CA ALA A 23 3.33 -6.94 1.47
C ALA A 23 4.00 -7.24 0.11
N ALA A 24 4.52 -6.21 -0.57
CA ALA A 24 5.21 -6.34 -1.84
C ALA A 24 6.48 -7.19 -1.73
N ASP A 25 7.25 -7.02 -0.65
CA ASP A 25 8.43 -7.83 -0.33
C ASP A 25 8.08 -9.32 -0.12
N GLN A 26 6.90 -9.59 0.44
CA GLN A 26 6.37 -10.95 0.59
C GLN A 26 5.81 -11.56 -0.70
N GLY A 27 5.93 -10.86 -1.83
CA GLY A 27 5.49 -11.32 -3.14
C GLY A 27 4.11 -10.83 -3.57
N CYS A 28 3.46 -9.94 -2.80
CA CYS A 28 2.20 -9.32 -3.21
C CYS A 28 2.45 -8.36 -4.36
N ARG A 29 1.87 -8.63 -5.54
CA ARG A 29 2.17 -7.87 -6.77
C ARG A 29 0.95 -7.17 -7.35
N THR A 30 -0.20 -7.35 -6.71
CA THR A 30 -1.49 -6.85 -7.17
C THR A 30 -2.25 -6.15 -6.06
N LEU A 31 -3.16 -5.25 -6.42
CA LEU A 31 -4.09 -4.62 -5.48
C LEU A 31 -4.86 -5.69 -4.67
N ALA A 32 -5.17 -6.83 -5.31
CA ALA A 32 -5.85 -7.98 -4.69
C ALA A 32 -5.02 -8.64 -3.59
N ASP A 33 -3.72 -8.83 -3.80
CA ASP A 33 -2.85 -9.38 -2.77
C ASP A 33 -2.68 -8.39 -1.60
N VAL A 34 -2.50 -7.11 -1.92
CA VAL A 34 -2.34 -6.07 -0.89
C VAL A 34 -3.58 -5.94 -0.03
N ARG A 35 -4.79 -5.98 -0.61
CA ARG A 35 -6.05 -5.96 0.16
C ARG A 35 -6.22 -7.20 1.03
N ASP A 36 -5.82 -8.38 0.56
CA ASP A 36 -5.89 -9.60 1.39
C ASP A 36 -4.90 -9.58 2.55
N ARG A 37 -3.74 -8.95 2.36
CA ARG A 37 -2.68 -8.87 3.38
C ARG A 37 -2.83 -7.72 4.36
N THR A 38 -3.26 -6.55 3.88
CA THR A 38 -3.26 -5.30 4.65
C THR A 38 -4.66 -4.78 4.93
N GLU A 39 -5.69 -5.40 4.35
CA GLU A 39 -7.08 -4.92 4.33
C GLU A 39 -7.27 -3.54 3.68
N ALA A 40 -6.23 -2.95 3.08
CA ALA A 40 -6.33 -1.70 2.36
C ALA A 40 -7.38 -1.78 1.24
N ASN A 41 -8.06 -0.68 0.97
CA ASN A 41 -9.06 -0.60 -0.10
C ASN A 41 -10.28 -1.54 0.05
N THR A 42 -10.61 -1.99 1.26
CA THR A 42 -11.83 -2.79 1.53
C THR A 42 -13.02 -1.94 2.01
N GLY A 43 -12.83 -0.63 2.12
CA GLY A 43 -13.82 0.35 2.59
C GLY A 43 -14.26 1.31 1.47
N CYS A 44 -13.77 2.54 1.52
CA CYS A 44 -14.18 3.62 0.59
C CYS A 44 -13.70 3.46 -0.86
N GLY A 45 -12.56 2.79 -1.06
CA GLY A 45 -11.98 2.58 -2.39
C GLY A 45 -11.01 3.69 -2.86
N ASP A 46 -10.90 4.82 -2.17
CA ASP A 46 -10.09 5.97 -2.62
C ASP A 46 -8.60 5.65 -2.80
N CYS A 47 -8.03 4.87 -1.89
CA CYS A 47 -6.61 4.51 -1.89
C CYS A 47 -6.19 3.48 -2.97
N ALA A 48 -7.06 3.10 -3.91
CA ALA A 48 -6.77 2.06 -4.89
C ALA A 48 -5.62 2.49 -5.81
N ALA A 49 -5.75 3.69 -6.37
CA ALA A 49 -4.77 4.27 -7.27
C ALA A 49 -3.40 4.45 -6.58
N ASP A 50 -3.39 4.93 -5.33
CA ASP A 50 -2.16 5.10 -4.55
C ASP A 50 -1.43 3.77 -4.32
N ILE A 51 -2.17 2.70 -4.01
CA ILE A 51 -1.58 1.36 -3.83
C ILE A 51 -0.99 0.86 -5.14
N GLU A 52 -1.69 1.03 -6.26
CA GLU A 52 -1.21 0.61 -7.59
C GLU A 52 0.07 1.38 -7.99
N GLU A 53 0.09 2.69 -7.81
CA GLU A 53 1.25 3.55 -8.08
C GLU A 53 2.46 3.12 -7.23
N LEU A 54 2.26 2.84 -5.93
CA LEU A 54 3.30 2.33 -5.06
C LEU A 54 3.86 0.98 -5.54
N LEU A 55 2.98 0.04 -5.89
CA LEU A 55 3.40 -1.27 -6.41
C LEU A 55 4.16 -1.17 -7.75
N GLU A 56 3.89 -0.15 -8.56
CA GLU A 56 4.63 0.14 -9.78
C GLU A 56 5.98 0.82 -9.50
N SER A 57 6.01 1.76 -8.54
CA SER A 57 7.22 2.44 -8.11
C SER A 57 8.27 1.45 -7.58
N VAL A 58 7.85 0.50 -6.72
CA VAL A 58 8.72 -0.56 -6.16
C VAL A 58 9.22 -1.54 -7.24
N ARG A 59 8.52 -1.63 -8.38
CA ARG A 59 8.92 -2.48 -9.51
C ARG A 59 9.95 -1.81 -10.43
N THR A 60 10.00 -0.48 -10.39
CA THR A 60 10.85 0.33 -11.28
C THR A 60 12.17 0.75 -10.60
N GLY A 61 12.32 0.46 -9.30
CA GLY A 61 13.55 0.69 -8.52
C GLY A 61 14.58 -0.42 -8.60
#